data_AF-A0A5N5SNK0-F1
#
_entry.id   AF-A0A5N5SNK0-F1
#
_cell.length_a   1.000
_cell.length_b   1.000
_cell.length_c   1.000
_cell.angle_alpha   90.00
_cell.angle_beta   90.00
_cell.angle_gamma   90.00
#
_symmetry.space_group_name_H-M   'P 1'
#
loop_
_entity.id
_entity.type
_entity.pdbx_description
1 polymer ?
#
loop_
_entity_poly.entity_id
_entity_poly.type
_entity_poly.pdbx_seq_one_letter_code
_entity_poly.pdbx_strand_id
1 'polypeptide(L)'
;AESGDFRVTGSELSNYGITTTGVAEQLAAGLQEESDAQELYHALATAGGAFAPHERLKEYELEAERLHSRIDHLRAQNDVLAATLCESKACCDRLALKTGRAEAQSGALRMGVEVLDQIQEAFEVLTALHEAQIGLLVVTCQVTGVDLGTELGFESLYQDADPLIRIKRAQEQRRTAENVARHLISRLEEARPKSLNGPTDSNGIHSMSSSTSSFCSEGTPHQEEQMLREMISRLQKERTRILSGFKCGDDNSPMEDYFPPKPPLNEEEAHKFDLENAVLMQELTAIREDRAELRAQVYLLEREKTGLELRVGTCEAQAAAYIATIDHLKSQLNESKSSPSKPQESVEDSGAETCSSEAESLRRESQLKNRIDDLVATLEKVTKNSEARHQQSQEFISDLKKANR
;
A
#
# COMPACT_ATOMS: atom_id res chain seq x y z
N ALA A 1 -11.49 -7.95 -44.23
CA ALA A 1 -10.32 -7.86 -43.35
C ALA A 1 -10.81 -8.26 -41.96
N GLU A 2 -10.18 -9.27 -41.37
CA GLU A 2 -10.59 -9.90 -40.12
C GLU A 2 -10.73 -8.86 -39.02
N SER A 3 -11.97 -8.66 -38.55
CA SER A 3 -12.28 -7.88 -37.36
C SER A 3 -11.89 -8.72 -36.15
N GLY A 4 -10.62 -8.64 -35.76
CA GLY A 4 -10.14 -9.27 -34.53
C GLY A 4 -10.66 -8.49 -33.32
N ASP A 5 -11.47 -9.15 -32.50
CA ASP A 5 -11.84 -8.68 -31.16
C ASP A 5 -10.56 -8.49 -30.32
N PHE A 6 -10.07 -7.26 -30.23
CA PHE A 6 -8.91 -6.93 -29.39
C PHE A 6 -9.38 -6.76 -27.94
N ARG A 7 -9.69 -7.88 -27.28
CA ARG A 7 -9.96 -7.92 -25.84
C ARG A 7 -8.64 -8.03 -25.09
N VAL A 8 -8.25 -6.96 -24.40
CA VAL A 8 -7.06 -6.98 -23.54
C VAL A 8 -7.35 -7.87 -22.33
N THR A 9 -6.68 -9.01 -22.25
CA THR A 9 -6.90 -9.96 -21.15
C THR A 9 -5.96 -9.69 -19.96
N GLY A 10 -6.39 -10.04 -18.74
CA GLY A 10 -5.52 -9.93 -17.54
C GLY A 10 -4.20 -10.69 -17.69
N SER A 11 -4.18 -11.77 -18.47
CA SER A 11 -2.97 -12.52 -18.85
C SER A 11 -2.01 -11.74 -19.76
N GLU A 12 -2.52 -10.86 -20.64
CA GLU A 12 -1.68 -10.01 -21.48
C GLU A 12 -1.04 -8.89 -20.66
N LEU A 13 -1.77 -8.34 -19.67
CA LEU A 13 -1.27 -7.33 -18.74
C LEU A 13 -0.17 -7.87 -17.81
N SER A 14 -0.16 -9.17 -17.53
CA SER A 14 0.92 -9.84 -16.81
C SER A 14 2.27 -9.78 -17.55
N ASN A 15 2.27 -9.77 -18.89
CA ASN A 15 3.50 -9.65 -19.69
C ASN A 15 4.13 -8.25 -19.61
N TYR A 16 3.39 -7.26 -19.11
CA TYR A 16 3.86 -5.88 -18.89
C TYR A 16 4.28 -5.61 -17.44
N GLY A 17 4.46 -6.65 -16.63
CA GLY A 17 5.02 -6.54 -15.28
C GLY A 17 3.99 -6.41 -14.15
N ILE A 18 2.69 -6.54 -14.44
CA ILE A 18 1.66 -6.63 -13.40
C ILE A 18 1.66 -8.07 -12.87
N THR A 19 2.30 -8.28 -11.72
CA THR A 19 2.46 -9.61 -11.12
C THR A 19 1.23 -10.09 -10.36
N THR A 20 0.37 -9.17 -9.94
CA THR A 20 -0.85 -9.47 -9.19
C THR A 20 -2.02 -9.73 -10.16
N THR A 21 -2.41 -11.00 -10.29
CA THR A 21 -3.48 -11.44 -11.21
C THR A 21 -4.80 -10.71 -10.97
N GLY A 22 -5.19 -10.47 -9.71
CA GLY A 22 -6.43 -9.74 -9.41
C GLY A 22 -6.41 -8.27 -9.84
N VAL A 23 -5.25 -7.61 -9.81
CA VAL A 23 -5.10 -6.22 -10.28
C VAL A 23 -5.11 -6.19 -11.81
N ALA A 24 -4.45 -7.15 -12.46
CA ALA A 24 -4.48 -7.29 -13.91
C ALA A 24 -5.91 -7.56 -14.44
N GLU A 25 -6.66 -8.43 -13.77
CA GLU A 25 -8.06 -8.74 -14.14
C GLU A 25 -8.99 -7.55 -13.90
N GLN A 26 -8.82 -6.80 -12.80
CA GLN A 26 -9.62 -5.58 -12.56
C GLN A 26 -9.33 -4.47 -13.56
N LEU A 27 -8.07 -4.29 -13.97
CA LEU A 27 -7.69 -3.32 -15.00
C LEU A 27 -8.21 -3.74 -16.39
N ALA A 28 -8.10 -5.03 -16.73
CA ALA A 28 -8.66 -5.57 -17.96
C ALA A 28 -10.20 -5.45 -17.99
N ALA A 29 -10.87 -5.77 -16.88
CA ALA A 29 -12.32 -5.63 -16.76
C ALA A 29 -12.76 -4.16 -16.87
N GLY A 30 -12.08 -3.22 -16.20
CA GLY A 30 -12.37 -1.79 -16.31
C GLY A 30 -12.15 -1.22 -17.72
N LEU A 31 -11.14 -1.71 -18.44
CA LEU A 31 -10.93 -1.36 -19.85
C LEU A 31 -11.99 -1.96 -20.78
N GLN A 32 -12.52 -3.14 -20.43
CA GLN A 32 -13.49 -3.88 -21.25
C GLN A 32 -14.94 -3.47 -21.00
N GLU A 33 -15.32 -3.13 -19.75
CA GLU A 33 -16.66 -2.66 -19.37
C GLU A 33 -16.96 -1.25 -19.92
N GLU A 34 -15.95 -0.42 -20.17
CA GLU A 34 -16.13 0.96 -20.65
C GLU A 34 -15.87 1.14 -22.16
N SER A 35 -15.58 0.05 -22.88
CA SER A 35 -15.37 0.07 -24.34
C SER A 35 -16.68 -0.24 -25.07
N ASP A 36 -17.57 0.76 -25.15
CA ASP A 36 -18.82 0.73 -25.93
C ASP A 36 -18.58 0.59 -27.45
N ALA A 37 -17.31 0.61 -27.88
CA ALA A 37 -16.89 0.48 -29.27
C ALA A 37 -17.50 -0.75 -29.95
N GLN A 38 -17.59 -1.89 -29.25
CA GLN A 38 -18.12 -3.14 -29.81
C GLN A 38 -19.63 -3.07 -30.07
N GLU A 39 -20.39 -2.40 -29.20
CA GLU A 39 -21.82 -2.15 -29.38
C GLU A 39 -22.09 -1.15 -30.52
N LEU A 40 -21.23 -0.13 -30.64
CA LEU A 40 -21.28 0.87 -31.70
C LEU A 40 -20.92 0.29 -33.07
N TYR A 41 -19.89 -0.56 -33.16
CA TYR A 41 -19.55 -1.29 -34.39
C TYR A 41 -20.66 -2.25 -34.81
N HIS A 42 -21.28 -2.93 -33.85
CA HIS A 42 -22.41 -3.81 -34.12
C HIS A 42 -23.61 -2.99 -34.63
N ALA A 43 -23.92 -1.85 -34.02
CA ALA A 43 -24.96 -0.93 -34.47
C ALA A 43 -24.71 -0.38 -35.89
N LEU A 44 -23.45 -0.03 -36.20
CA LEU A 44 -23.00 0.46 -37.51
C LEU A 44 -23.15 -0.61 -38.61
N ALA A 45 -22.80 -1.86 -38.30
CA ALA A 45 -22.95 -2.99 -39.21
C ALA A 45 -24.43 -3.27 -39.53
N THR A 46 -25.34 -3.11 -38.56
CA THR A 46 -26.80 -3.22 -38.78
C THR A 46 -27.42 -2.02 -39.49
N ALA A 47 -26.82 -0.82 -39.42
CA ALA A 47 -27.40 0.41 -39.95
C ALA A 47 -27.19 0.64 -41.45
N GLY A 48 -26.40 -0.20 -42.14
CA GLY A 48 -26.40 -0.30 -43.60
C GLY A 48 -26.22 1.02 -44.37
N GLY A 49 -25.06 1.66 -44.25
CA GLY A 49 -24.46 2.52 -45.30
C GLY A 49 -25.20 3.78 -45.82
N ALA A 50 -26.40 4.11 -45.35
CA ALA A 50 -27.12 5.31 -45.77
C ALA A 50 -26.88 6.46 -44.77
N PHE A 51 -26.34 7.58 -45.28
CA PHE A 51 -26.09 8.86 -44.61
C PHE A 51 -26.48 8.89 -43.12
N ALA A 52 -25.50 8.73 -42.24
CA ALA A 52 -25.71 8.83 -40.80
C ALA A 52 -26.40 10.17 -40.49
N PRO A 53 -27.57 10.20 -39.82
CA PRO A 53 -28.23 11.43 -39.43
C PRO A 53 -27.25 12.31 -38.63
N HIS A 54 -27.30 13.62 -38.82
CA HIS A 54 -26.37 14.58 -38.21
C HIS A 54 -26.25 14.43 -36.68
N GLU A 55 -27.29 13.91 -36.03
CA GLU A 55 -27.31 13.55 -34.61
C GLU A 55 -26.33 12.42 -34.27
N ARG A 56 -26.22 11.37 -35.10
CA ARG A 56 -25.24 10.29 -34.89
C ARG A 56 -23.80 10.77 -35.05
N LEU A 57 -23.53 11.68 -35.99
CA LEU A 57 -22.20 12.28 -36.12
C LEU A 57 -21.82 13.09 -34.87
N LYS A 58 -22.77 13.81 -34.29
CA LYS A 58 -22.56 14.54 -33.01
C LYS A 58 -22.35 13.59 -31.84
N GLU A 59 -23.07 12.47 -31.80
CA GLU A 59 -22.85 11.41 -30.79
C GLU A 59 -21.41 10.85 -30.90
N TYR A 60 -20.93 10.58 -32.11
CA TYR A 60 -19.54 10.15 -32.33
C TYR A 60 -18.50 11.22 -31.97
N GLU A 61 -18.76 12.50 -32.25
CA GLU A 61 -17.88 13.61 -31.84
C GLU A 61 -17.78 13.71 -30.32
N LEU A 62 -18.91 13.66 -29.62
CA LEU A 62 -18.95 13.68 -28.15
C LEU A 62 -18.26 12.46 -27.54
N GLU A 63 -18.42 11.29 -28.14
CA GLU A 63 -17.75 10.07 -27.68
C GLU A 63 -16.24 10.10 -27.93
N ALA A 64 -15.81 10.66 -29.07
CA ALA A 64 -14.40 10.90 -29.34
C ALA A 64 -13.79 11.89 -28.33
N GLU A 65 -14.50 12.97 -27.98
CA GLU A 65 -14.08 13.93 -26.96
C GLU A 65 -14.03 13.30 -25.55
N ARG A 66 -15.00 12.44 -25.20
CA ARG A 66 -15.00 11.65 -23.95
C ARG A 66 -13.77 10.75 -23.87
N LEU A 67 -13.51 9.98 -24.93
CA LEU A 67 -12.34 9.09 -25.01
C LEU A 67 -11.03 9.87 -24.98
N HIS A 68 -10.97 11.03 -25.62
CA HIS A 68 -9.79 11.89 -25.58
C HIS A 68 -9.50 12.40 -24.17
N SER A 69 -10.53 12.92 -23.50
CA SER A 69 -10.44 13.37 -22.10
C SER A 69 -10.00 12.23 -21.17
N ARG A 70 -10.45 11.00 -21.45
CA ARG A 70 -10.05 9.80 -20.69
C ARG A 70 -8.59 9.42 -20.94
N ILE A 71 -8.12 9.47 -22.19
CA ILE A 71 -6.73 9.23 -22.54
C ILE A 71 -5.83 10.24 -21.81
N ASP A 72 -6.21 11.51 -21.78
CA ASP A 72 -5.43 12.54 -21.09
C ASP A 72 -5.43 12.37 -19.57
N HIS A 73 -6.56 11.96 -18.98
CA HIS A 73 -6.62 11.60 -17.56
C HIS A 73 -5.71 10.40 -17.23
N LEU A 74 -5.74 9.34 -18.03
CA LEU A 74 -4.88 8.16 -17.83
C LEU A 74 -3.40 8.49 -18.04
N ARG A 75 -3.07 9.38 -18.98
CA ARG A 75 -1.69 9.90 -19.14
C ARG A 75 -1.24 10.67 -17.91
N ALA A 76 -2.05 11.60 -17.41
CA ALA A 76 -1.72 12.35 -16.20
C ALA A 76 -1.57 11.42 -14.98
N GLN A 77 -2.41 10.39 -14.85
CA GLN A 77 -2.29 9.39 -13.79
C GLN A 77 -0.98 8.59 -13.92
N ASN A 78 -0.61 8.17 -15.13
CA ASN A 78 0.66 7.50 -15.40
C ASN A 78 1.86 8.41 -15.08
N ASP A 79 1.80 9.70 -15.39
CA ASP A 79 2.86 10.65 -15.07
C ASP A 79 3.05 10.79 -13.55
N VAL A 80 1.96 10.86 -12.78
CA VAL A 80 2.02 10.87 -11.30
C VAL A 80 2.58 9.56 -10.76
N LEU A 81 2.16 8.41 -11.30
CA LEU A 81 2.71 7.11 -10.90
C LEU A 81 4.20 6.98 -11.24
N ALA A 82 4.63 7.50 -12.39
CA ALA A 82 6.03 7.51 -12.78
C ALA A 82 6.86 8.42 -11.84
N ALA A 83 6.36 9.61 -11.50
CA ALA A 83 7.01 10.53 -10.57
C ALA A 83 7.14 9.90 -9.17
N THR A 84 6.06 9.35 -8.63
CA THR A 84 6.07 8.66 -7.31
C THR A 84 7.00 7.46 -7.30
N LEU A 85 7.06 6.68 -8.40
CA LEU A 85 8.03 5.58 -8.52
C LEU A 85 9.47 6.10 -8.53
N CYS A 86 9.76 7.18 -9.25
CA CYS A 86 11.09 7.79 -9.29
C CYS A 86 11.51 8.32 -7.91
N GLU A 87 10.59 8.97 -7.18
CA GLU A 87 10.82 9.42 -5.80
C GLU A 87 11.06 8.25 -4.84
N SER A 88 10.27 7.18 -4.95
CA SER A 88 10.43 5.99 -4.11
C SER A 88 11.78 5.31 -4.36
N LYS A 89 12.21 5.22 -5.63
CA LYS A 89 13.53 4.72 -6.02
C LYS A 89 14.64 5.59 -5.44
N ALA A 90 14.54 6.91 -5.58
CA ALA A 90 15.52 7.84 -5.02
C ALA A 90 15.60 7.75 -3.48
N CYS A 91 14.48 7.47 -2.81
CA CYS A 91 14.44 7.20 -1.38
C CYS A 91 15.19 5.89 -1.03
N CYS A 92 14.92 4.81 -1.77
CA CYS A 92 15.61 3.53 -1.61
C CYS A 92 17.12 3.65 -1.83
N ASP A 93 17.56 4.34 -2.89
CA ASP A 93 18.98 4.54 -3.19
C ASP A 93 19.71 5.29 -2.05
N ARG A 94 19.04 6.28 -1.48
CA ARG A 94 19.55 7.05 -0.33
C ARG A 94 19.65 6.20 0.93
N LEU A 95 18.65 5.36 1.19
CA LEU A 95 18.67 4.41 2.32
C LEU A 95 19.77 3.36 2.14
N ALA A 96 19.95 2.83 0.92
CA ALA A 96 21.02 1.88 0.60
C ALA A 96 22.41 2.49 0.86
N LEU A 97 22.62 3.75 0.49
CA LEU A 97 23.87 4.45 0.76
C LEU A 97 24.10 4.71 2.25
N LYS A 98 23.06 5.13 2.99
CA LYS A 98 23.14 5.33 4.45
C LYS A 98 23.42 4.01 5.18
N THR A 99 22.74 2.92 4.81
CA THR A 99 22.95 1.59 5.40
C THR A 99 24.36 1.07 5.09
N GLY A 100 24.84 1.20 3.85
CA GLY A 100 26.23 0.85 3.51
C GLY A 100 27.27 1.64 4.31
N ARG A 101 27.03 2.94 4.57
CA ARG A 101 27.89 3.75 5.45
C ARG A 101 27.84 3.26 6.91
N ALA A 102 26.65 2.96 7.43
CA ALA A 102 26.48 2.46 8.79
C ALA A 102 27.12 1.07 8.99
N GLU A 103 27.03 0.18 7.99
CA GLU A 103 27.71 -1.12 7.98
C GLU A 103 29.23 -0.96 7.97
N ALA A 104 29.76 -0.08 7.13
CA ALA A 104 31.19 0.23 7.10
C ALA A 104 31.67 0.83 8.44
N GLN A 105 30.89 1.73 9.04
CA GLN A 105 31.15 2.29 10.36
C GLN A 105 31.15 1.21 11.45
N SER A 106 30.16 0.31 11.46
CA SER A 106 30.09 -0.81 12.39
C SER A 106 31.30 -1.74 12.24
N GLY A 107 31.71 -2.03 11.00
CA GLY A 107 32.91 -2.80 10.70
C GLY A 107 34.20 -2.15 11.21
N ALA A 108 34.37 -0.84 10.98
CA ALA A 108 35.52 -0.09 11.48
C ALA A 108 35.57 -0.04 13.01
N LEU A 109 34.43 0.16 13.68
CA LEU A 109 34.34 0.11 15.14
C LEU A 109 34.69 -1.29 15.67
N ARG A 110 34.22 -2.35 15.01
CA ARG A 110 34.56 -3.73 15.39
C ARG A 110 36.05 -4.00 15.30
N MET A 111 36.70 -3.64 14.19
CA MET A 111 38.17 -3.72 14.07
C MET A 111 38.87 -2.86 15.12
N GLY A 112 38.33 -1.67 15.43
CA GLY A 112 38.86 -0.80 16.47
C GLY A 112 38.81 -1.42 17.87
N VAL A 113 37.74 -2.15 18.19
CA VAL A 113 37.61 -2.91 19.45
C VAL A 113 38.63 -4.05 19.48
N GLU A 114 38.78 -4.81 18.40
CA GLU A 114 39.78 -5.89 18.33
C GLU A 114 41.22 -5.38 18.56
N VAL A 115 41.58 -4.22 17.99
CA VAL A 115 42.88 -3.60 18.24
C VAL A 115 43.00 -3.11 19.69
N LEU A 116 41.92 -2.61 20.30
CA LEU A 116 41.93 -2.23 21.72
C LEU A 116 42.12 -3.44 22.65
N ASP A 117 41.49 -4.57 22.34
CA ASP A 117 41.67 -5.82 23.09
C ASP A 117 43.13 -6.29 23.02
N GLN A 118 43.76 -6.21 21.84
CA GLN A 118 45.19 -6.52 21.68
C GLN A 118 46.10 -5.56 22.45
N ILE A 119 45.76 -4.26 22.48
CA ILE A 119 46.48 -3.26 23.27
C ILE A 119 46.35 -3.57 24.76
N GLN A 120 45.15 -3.92 25.21
CA GLN A 120 44.88 -4.27 26.60
C GLN A 120 45.70 -5.49 27.02
N GLU A 121 45.67 -6.57 26.25
CA GLU A 121 46.44 -7.79 26.54
C GLU A 121 47.95 -7.50 26.59
N ALA A 122 48.47 -6.65 25.70
CA ALA A 122 49.87 -6.22 25.75
C ALA A 122 50.19 -5.41 27.01
N PHE A 123 49.30 -4.54 27.48
CA PHE A 123 49.48 -3.83 28.74
C PHE A 123 49.38 -4.74 29.97
N GLU A 124 48.50 -5.75 29.96
CA GLU A 124 48.38 -6.73 31.04
C GLU A 124 49.67 -7.54 31.20
N VAL A 125 50.24 -8.04 30.09
CA VAL A 125 51.52 -8.75 30.12
C VAL A 125 52.68 -7.83 30.50
N LEU A 126 52.69 -6.58 30.02
CA LEU A 126 53.69 -5.60 30.43
C LEU A 126 53.61 -5.33 31.94
N THR A 127 52.41 -5.22 32.50
CA THR A 127 52.19 -5.03 33.93
C THR A 127 52.72 -6.23 34.72
N ALA A 128 52.38 -7.46 34.32
CA ALA A 128 52.89 -8.67 34.94
C ALA A 128 54.44 -8.77 34.91
N LEU A 129 55.07 -8.32 33.82
CA LEU A 129 56.53 -8.26 33.72
C LEU A 129 57.14 -7.26 34.71
N HIS A 130 56.53 -6.07 34.87
CA HIS A 130 56.95 -5.07 35.85
C HIS A 130 56.73 -5.56 37.28
N GLU A 131 55.61 -6.20 37.57
CA GLU A 131 55.34 -6.80 38.89
C GLU A 131 56.37 -7.87 39.23
N ALA A 132 56.71 -8.76 38.29
CA ALA A 132 57.75 -9.77 38.50
C ALA A 132 59.15 -9.15 38.68
N GLN A 133 59.46 -8.06 37.96
CA GLN A 133 60.72 -7.32 38.12
C GLN A 133 60.82 -6.64 39.48
N ILE A 134 59.74 -5.98 39.94
CA ILE A 134 59.67 -5.37 41.27
C ILE A 134 59.78 -6.44 42.35
N GLY A 135 59.04 -7.55 42.23
CA GLY A 135 59.10 -8.66 43.17
C GLY A 135 60.52 -9.24 43.31
N LEU A 136 61.22 -9.44 42.18
CA LEU A 136 62.62 -9.86 42.20
C LEU A 136 63.54 -8.84 42.87
N LEU A 137 63.34 -7.54 42.62
CA LEU A 137 64.13 -6.47 43.23
C LEU A 137 63.93 -6.44 44.75
N VAL A 138 62.66 -6.49 45.21
CA VAL A 138 62.31 -6.49 46.64
C VAL A 138 62.94 -7.67 47.36
N VAL A 139 62.80 -8.88 46.82
CA VAL A 139 63.42 -10.09 47.41
C VAL A 139 64.94 -9.95 47.45
N THR A 140 65.55 -9.44 46.37
CA THR A 140 67.01 -9.27 46.30
C THR A 140 67.50 -8.27 47.35
N CYS A 141 66.84 -7.12 47.50
CA CYS A 141 67.17 -6.12 48.52
C CYS A 141 67.01 -6.66 49.95
N GLN A 142 65.94 -7.41 50.22
CA GLN A 142 65.73 -8.01 51.53
C GLN A 142 66.83 -9.02 51.88
N VAL A 143 67.26 -9.84 50.93
CA VAL A 143 68.35 -10.80 51.15
C VAL A 143 69.69 -10.10 51.37
N THR A 144 69.91 -8.93 50.78
CA THR A 144 71.11 -8.11 51.02
C THR A 144 71.03 -7.24 52.27
N GLY A 145 69.95 -7.36 53.07
CA GLY A 145 69.76 -6.63 54.33
C GLY A 145 69.24 -5.20 54.15
N VAL A 146 68.75 -4.85 52.97
CA VAL A 146 68.10 -3.56 52.68
C VAL A 146 66.59 -3.74 52.84
N ASP A 147 66.03 -3.16 53.90
CA ASP A 147 64.60 -3.21 54.17
C ASP A 147 63.86 -2.15 53.35
N LEU A 148 63.05 -2.58 52.37
CA LEU A 148 62.18 -1.71 51.57
C LEU A 148 60.75 -1.62 52.14
N GLY A 149 60.48 -2.21 53.31
CA GLY A 149 59.14 -2.27 53.91
C GLY A 149 58.25 -3.33 53.26
N THR A 150 57.40 -3.97 54.07
CA THR A 150 56.45 -5.02 53.66
C THR A 150 55.19 -4.49 52.96
N GLU A 151 55.06 -3.17 52.76
CA GLU A 151 53.85 -2.52 52.25
C GLU A 151 53.59 -2.69 50.74
N LEU A 152 54.50 -3.34 50.00
CA LEU A 152 54.42 -3.48 48.54
C LEU A 152 53.53 -4.65 48.04
N GLY A 153 52.77 -5.31 48.91
CA GLY A 153 51.76 -6.30 48.50
C GLY A 153 52.30 -7.65 47.97
N PHE A 154 53.59 -7.94 48.14
CA PHE A 154 54.22 -9.19 47.66
C PHE A 154 54.16 -10.36 48.67
N GLU A 155 53.09 -10.49 49.46
CA GLU A 155 52.97 -11.46 50.57
C GLU A 155 53.25 -12.93 50.18
N SER A 156 52.96 -13.31 48.94
CA SER A 156 53.22 -14.65 48.39
C SER A 156 54.70 -15.05 48.37
N LEU A 157 55.63 -14.08 48.29
CA LEU A 157 57.08 -14.34 48.25
C LEU A 157 57.70 -14.56 49.64
N TYR A 158 56.94 -14.39 50.73
CA TYR A 158 57.42 -14.49 52.11
C TYR A 158 57.20 -15.85 52.78
N GLN A 159 56.64 -16.83 52.06
CA GLN A 159 56.33 -18.15 52.64
C GLN A 159 57.56 -19.02 52.94
N ASP A 160 58.72 -18.71 52.35
CA ASP A 160 59.93 -19.51 52.53
C ASP A 160 60.94 -18.83 53.46
N ALA A 161 61.39 -19.58 54.47
CA ALA A 161 62.39 -19.10 55.42
C ALA A 161 63.79 -18.90 54.82
N ASP A 162 64.13 -19.63 53.74
CA ASP A 162 65.46 -19.58 53.12
C ASP A 162 65.57 -18.45 52.07
N PRO A 163 66.50 -17.49 52.22
CA PRO A 163 66.70 -16.39 51.27
C PRO A 163 67.02 -16.86 49.85
N LEU A 164 67.71 -17.99 49.68
CA LEU A 164 68.09 -18.49 48.36
C LEU A 164 66.88 -19.05 47.60
N ILE A 165 65.95 -19.69 48.31
CA ILE A 165 64.73 -20.22 47.72
C ILE A 165 63.82 -19.06 47.28
N ARG A 166 63.72 -17.99 48.08
CA ARG A 166 62.98 -16.77 47.71
C ARG A 166 63.51 -16.14 46.41
N ILE A 167 64.83 -15.99 46.27
CA ILE A 167 65.44 -15.44 45.04
C ILE A 167 65.15 -16.33 43.83
N LYS A 168 65.33 -17.65 43.96
CA LYS A 168 65.06 -18.60 42.86
C LYS A 168 63.60 -18.53 42.40
N ARG A 169 62.66 -18.51 43.34
CA ARG A 169 61.22 -18.36 43.03
C ARG A 169 60.93 -17.06 42.29
N ALA A 170 61.48 -15.93 42.73
CA ALA A 170 61.28 -14.64 42.06
C ALA A 170 61.90 -14.61 40.64
N GLN A 171 63.04 -15.28 40.43
CA GLN A 171 63.64 -15.44 39.11
C GLN A 171 62.79 -16.33 38.19
N GLU A 172 62.20 -17.40 38.72
CA GLU A 172 61.27 -18.27 37.97
C GLU A 172 60.00 -17.50 37.59
N GLN A 173 59.39 -16.75 38.50
CA GLN A 173 58.24 -15.89 38.20
C GLN A 173 58.54 -14.90 37.08
N ARG A 174 59.71 -14.25 37.13
CA ARG A 174 60.16 -13.37 36.05
C ARG A 174 60.31 -14.10 34.71
N ARG A 175 60.95 -15.27 34.69
CA ARG A 175 61.08 -16.08 33.46
C ARG A 175 59.72 -16.50 32.89
N THR A 176 58.74 -16.80 33.76
CA THR A 176 57.39 -17.12 33.30
C THR A 176 56.71 -15.92 32.64
N ALA A 177 56.83 -14.72 33.21
CA ALA A 177 56.31 -13.49 32.60
C ALA A 177 56.98 -13.18 31.25
N GLU A 178 58.30 -13.36 31.16
CA GLU A 178 59.06 -13.21 29.90
C GLU A 178 58.61 -14.22 28.82
N ASN A 179 58.32 -15.46 29.21
CA ASN A 179 57.78 -16.47 28.28
C ASN A 179 56.39 -16.09 27.75
N VAL A 180 55.51 -15.57 28.61
CA VAL A 180 54.18 -15.07 28.22
C VAL A 180 54.32 -13.90 27.25
N ALA A 181 55.22 -12.96 27.53
CA ALA A 181 55.51 -11.83 26.64
C ALA A 181 55.99 -12.30 25.25
N ARG A 182 56.94 -13.24 25.20
CA ARG A 182 57.43 -13.80 23.92
C ARG A 182 56.31 -14.48 23.12
N HIS A 183 55.44 -15.23 23.79
CA HIS A 183 54.32 -15.89 23.13
C HIS A 183 53.30 -14.88 22.58
N LEU A 184 52.96 -13.85 23.36
CA LEU A 184 52.04 -12.80 22.92
C LEU A 184 52.60 -12.04 21.71
N ILE A 185 53.88 -11.68 21.73
CA ILE A 185 54.54 -10.99 20.62
C ILE A 185 54.45 -11.85 19.34
N SER A 186 54.82 -13.14 19.41
CA SER A 186 54.73 -14.05 18.25
C SER A 186 53.31 -14.14 17.71
N ARG A 187 52.32 -14.29 18.61
CA ARG A 187 50.91 -14.43 18.22
C ARG A 187 50.37 -13.17 17.56
N LEU A 188 50.73 -11.98 18.06
CA LEU A 188 50.32 -10.70 17.47
C LEU A 188 51.05 -10.40 16.15
N GLU A 189 52.29 -10.86 15.99
CA GLU A 189 53.01 -10.77 14.71
C GLU A 189 52.42 -11.71 13.65
N GLU A 190 51.98 -12.91 14.05
CA GLU A 190 51.33 -13.89 13.17
C GLU A 190 49.89 -13.52 12.79
N ALA A 191 49.13 -12.93 13.72
CA ALA A 191 47.75 -12.49 13.48
C ALA A 191 47.66 -11.33 12.47
N ARG A 192 48.79 -10.77 12.06
CA ARG A 192 48.85 -9.66 11.12
C ARG A 192 48.38 -10.10 9.71
N PRO A 193 47.40 -9.42 9.11
CA PRO A 193 47.04 -9.67 7.73
C PRO A 193 48.22 -9.28 6.82
N LYS A 194 48.76 -10.28 6.08
CA LYS A 194 49.82 -10.09 5.06
C LYS A 194 49.40 -9.16 3.90
N SER A 195 48.14 -8.72 3.87
CA SER A 195 47.51 -7.95 2.80
C SER A 195 47.51 -6.43 3.01
N LEU A 196 48.03 -5.91 4.14
CA LEU A 196 48.08 -4.46 4.39
C LEU A 196 49.50 -3.87 4.23
N ASN A 197 50.27 -4.42 3.29
CA ASN A 197 51.46 -3.74 2.77
C ASN A 197 51.04 -2.96 1.52
N GLY A 198 50.48 -1.77 1.72
CA GLY A 198 50.55 -0.73 0.69
C GLY A 198 52.02 -0.37 0.43
N PRO A 199 52.37 0.13 -0.76
CA PRO A 199 53.75 0.33 -1.21
C PRO A 199 54.46 1.32 -0.29
N THR A 200 55.18 0.77 0.68
CA THR A 200 56.14 1.48 1.51
C THR A 200 57.48 0.86 1.16
N ASP A 201 58.15 1.54 0.25
CA ASP A 201 59.57 1.48 -0.05
C ASP A 201 60.24 0.14 0.20
N SER A 202 60.22 -0.67 -0.86
CA SER A 202 61.20 -1.71 -1.10
C SER A 202 62.61 -1.09 -1.12
N ASN A 203 63.22 -0.96 0.06
CA ASN A 203 64.66 -0.90 0.26
C ASN A 203 64.98 -1.41 1.66
N GLY A 204 64.87 -2.73 1.81
CA GLY A 204 65.17 -3.45 3.04
C GLY A 204 65.39 -4.92 2.74
N ILE A 205 66.52 -5.21 2.09
CA ILE A 205 67.28 -6.47 2.09
C ILE A 205 66.44 -7.73 2.39
N HIS A 206 66.07 -8.46 1.34
CA HIS A 206 65.69 -9.86 1.45
C HIS A 206 66.85 -10.65 2.07
N SER A 207 66.75 -10.97 3.36
CA SER A 207 67.42 -12.14 3.94
C SER A 207 66.34 -13.17 4.23
N MET A 208 66.19 -14.09 3.28
CA MET A 208 65.52 -15.37 3.51
C MET A 208 66.41 -16.18 4.46
N SER A 209 66.18 -16.02 5.77
CA SER A 209 66.71 -16.92 6.78
C SER A 209 65.53 -17.64 7.41
N SER A 210 65.12 -18.73 6.78
CA SER A 210 64.44 -19.83 7.46
C SER A 210 65.39 -20.37 8.52
N SER A 211 65.24 -19.88 9.74
CA SER A 211 65.92 -20.40 10.91
C SER A 211 64.86 -20.75 11.94
N THR A 212 64.63 -22.05 12.07
CA THR A 212 64.19 -22.69 13.31
C THR A 212 65.07 -22.20 14.46
N SER A 213 64.62 -21.18 15.18
CA SER A 213 65.34 -20.62 16.32
C SER A 213 64.90 -21.30 17.61
N SER A 214 65.56 -22.42 17.93
CA SER A 214 65.78 -22.76 19.34
C SER A 214 66.77 -21.73 19.89
N PHE A 215 66.25 -20.61 20.41
CA PHE A 215 67.08 -19.58 21.00
C PHE A 215 66.71 -19.41 22.47
N CYS A 216 67.32 -20.25 23.30
CA CYS A 216 67.60 -19.89 24.69
C CYS A 216 68.75 -18.88 24.67
N SER A 217 68.48 -17.63 24.28
CA SER A 217 69.34 -16.53 24.73
C SER A 217 68.87 -16.17 26.11
N GLU A 218 69.80 -16.12 27.06
CA GLU A 218 69.69 -15.12 28.12
C GLU A 218 69.64 -13.74 27.43
N GLY A 219 68.43 -13.28 27.14
CA GLY A 219 68.17 -11.94 26.65
C GLY A 219 68.61 -10.94 27.70
N THR A 220 69.06 -9.77 27.26
CA THR A 220 69.30 -8.66 28.18
C THR A 220 68.02 -8.41 28.97
N PRO A 221 68.10 -8.20 30.30
CA PRO A 221 66.93 -7.82 31.08
C PRO A 221 66.33 -6.59 30.38
N HIS A 222 65.05 -6.67 29.99
CA HIS A 222 64.24 -5.62 29.32
C HIS A 222 64.03 -5.75 27.80
N GLN A 223 64.55 -6.78 27.12
CA GLN A 223 64.29 -6.94 25.68
C GLN A 223 62.79 -7.14 25.37
N GLU A 224 62.12 -8.05 26.06
CA GLU A 224 60.68 -8.31 25.89
C GLU A 224 59.83 -7.08 26.25
N GLU A 225 60.25 -6.33 27.27
CA GLU A 225 59.60 -5.09 27.69
C GLU A 225 59.64 -4.04 26.57
N GLN A 226 60.81 -3.82 25.98
CA GLN A 226 60.99 -2.86 24.89
C GLN A 226 60.16 -3.26 23.66
N MET A 227 60.14 -4.56 23.32
CA MET A 227 59.35 -5.10 22.22
C MET A 227 57.84 -4.92 22.45
N LEU A 228 57.35 -5.15 23.68
CA LEU A 228 55.95 -4.90 24.05
C LEU A 228 55.59 -3.41 23.93
N ARG A 229 56.45 -2.51 24.41
CA ARG A 229 56.23 -1.05 24.28
C ARG A 229 56.16 -0.61 22.82
N GLU A 230 57.03 -1.14 21.97
CA GLU A 230 56.99 -0.88 20.53
C GLU A 230 55.72 -1.45 19.88
N MET A 231 55.32 -2.67 20.25
CA MET A 231 54.07 -3.29 19.81
C MET A 231 52.86 -2.43 20.16
N ILE A 232 52.75 -1.98 21.42
CA ILE A 232 51.68 -1.08 21.89
C ILE A 232 51.66 0.21 21.08
N SER A 233 52.83 0.84 20.84
CA SER A 233 52.91 2.05 20.02
C SER A 233 52.42 1.81 18.58
N ARG A 234 52.74 0.64 17.99
CA ARG A 234 52.25 0.25 16.66
C ARG A 234 50.74 0.05 16.65
N LEU A 235 50.19 -0.70 17.60
CA LEU A 235 48.75 -0.93 17.71
C LEU A 235 47.98 0.39 17.95
N GLN A 236 48.54 1.31 18.74
CA GLN A 236 47.97 2.64 18.91
C GLN A 236 47.92 3.44 17.60
N LYS A 237 48.94 3.34 16.73
CA LYS A 237 48.94 3.94 15.39
C LYS A 237 47.93 3.28 14.45
N GLU A 238 47.74 1.97 14.57
CA GLU A 238 46.72 1.25 13.81
C GLU A 238 45.31 1.67 14.24
N ARG A 239 45.07 1.79 15.54
CA ARG A 239 43.82 2.34 16.09
C ARG A 239 43.55 3.75 15.54
N THR A 240 44.54 4.65 15.55
CA THR A 240 44.33 6.01 15.01
C THR A 240 44.07 5.97 13.51
N ARG A 241 44.70 5.07 12.75
CA ARG A 241 44.40 4.86 11.33
C ARG A 241 42.94 4.43 11.11
N ILE A 242 42.47 3.42 11.84
CA ILE A 242 41.08 2.93 11.75
C ILE A 242 40.09 4.05 12.11
N LEU A 243 40.34 4.78 13.21
CA LEU A 243 39.50 5.89 13.65
C LEU A 243 39.56 7.13 12.74
N SER A 244 40.68 7.34 12.05
CA SER A 244 40.80 8.44 11.07
C SER A 244 40.03 8.13 9.78
N GLY A 245 40.03 6.87 9.34
CA GLY A 245 39.17 6.40 8.25
C GLY A 245 37.69 6.53 8.58
N PHE A 246 37.32 6.41 9.86
CA PHE A 246 35.97 6.68 10.37
C PHE A 246 35.59 8.17 10.29
N LYS A 247 36.48 9.09 10.70
CA LYS A 247 36.19 10.55 10.76
C LYS A 247 36.14 11.29 9.42
N CYS A 248 36.61 10.69 8.33
CA CYS A 248 36.64 11.36 7.02
C CYS A 248 35.31 11.30 6.25
N GLY A 249 34.29 10.61 6.80
CA GLY A 249 32.95 10.54 6.22
C GLY A 249 32.00 11.53 6.89
N ASP A 250 32.11 12.82 6.56
CA ASP A 250 31.10 13.86 6.80
C ASP A 250 30.26 13.70 8.09
N ASP A 251 30.90 13.89 9.25
CA ASP A 251 30.26 14.09 10.57
C ASP A 251 29.31 15.31 10.63
N ASN A 252 29.01 15.96 9.50
CA ASN A 252 28.05 17.06 9.39
C ASN A 252 26.71 16.65 8.74
N SER A 253 26.50 15.36 8.47
CA SER A 253 25.15 14.85 8.25
C SER A 253 24.71 14.23 9.58
N PRO A 254 23.83 14.87 10.36
CA PRO A 254 23.19 14.17 11.45
C PRO A 254 22.65 12.84 10.90
N MET A 255 22.76 11.79 11.70
CA MET A 255 21.82 10.68 11.66
C MET A 255 20.44 11.28 11.95
N GLU A 256 19.87 11.98 10.96
CA GLU A 256 18.48 12.37 10.93
C GLU A 256 17.75 11.05 10.71
N ASP A 257 17.31 10.48 11.82
CA ASP A 257 16.29 9.45 11.86
C ASP A 257 15.20 9.84 10.86
N TYR A 258 14.92 8.97 9.90
CA TYR A 258 13.81 9.18 8.96
C TYR A 258 12.43 9.10 9.64
N PHE A 259 12.41 8.88 10.96
CA PHE A 259 11.35 9.29 11.85
C PHE A 259 11.95 10.19 12.93
N PRO A 260 12.04 11.52 12.71
CA PRO A 260 12.25 12.39 13.85
C PRO A 260 11.12 12.06 14.86
N PRO A 261 11.36 11.96 16.18
CA PRO A 261 10.30 12.38 17.08
C PRO A 261 10.01 13.79 16.59
N LYS A 262 8.83 14.01 15.96
CA LYS A 262 8.47 15.31 15.39
C LYS A 262 8.99 16.36 16.37
N PRO A 263 9.86 17.29 15.95
CA PRO A 263 10.14 18.43 16.82
C PRO A 263 8.78 18.93 17.29
N PRO A 264 8.59 19.27 18.59
CA PRO A 264 7.32 19.84 19.01
C PRO A 264 7.01 20.93 17.99
N LEU A 265 5.95 20.73 17.21
CA LEU A 265 5.61 21.62 16.10
C LEU A 265 5.71 23.03 16.67
N ASN A 266 6.42 23.94 16.00
CA ASN A 266 6.39 25.34 16.39
C ASN A 266 4.92 25.69 16.64
N GLU A 267 4.58 26.34 17.77
CA GLU A 267 3.17 26.55 18.13
C GLU A 267 2.37 27.16 16.97
N GLU A 268 3.02 28.02 16.17
CA GLU A 268 2.47 28.60 14.94
C GLU A 268 2.16 27.56 13.84
N GLU A 269 3.02 26.56 13.64
CA GLU A 269 2.82 25.47 12.68
C GLU A 269 1.74 24.48 13.16
N ALA A 270 1.67 24.22 14.47
CA ALA A 270 0.61 23.42 15.07
C ALA A 270 -0.75 24.11 14.91
N HIS A 271 -0.84 25.40 15.22
CA HIS A 271 -2.05 26.20 15.03
C HIS A 271 -2.46 26.30 13.56
N LYS A 272 -1.49 26.40 12.64
CA LYS A 272 -1.77 26.39 11.20
C LYS A 272 -2.36 25.04 10.77
N PHE A 273 -1.78 23.93 11.22
CA PHE A 273 -2.31 22.60 10.93
C PHE A 273 -3.70 22.39 11.53
N ASP A 274 -3.94 22.86 12.76
CA ASP A 274 -5.25 22.79 13.40
C ASP A 274 -6.29 23.63 12.66
N LEU A 275 -5.90 24.80 12.15
CA LEU A 275 -6.77 25.66 11.33
C LEU A 275 -7.09 24.99 9.99
N GLU A 276 -6.09 24.45 9.29
CA GLU A 276 -6.30 23.72 8.03
C GLU A 276 -7.19 22.50 8.24
N ASN A 277 -6.97 21.73 9.32
CA ASN A 277 -7.82 20.60 9.68
C ASN A 277 -9.24 21.04 10.05
N ALA A 278 -9.42 22.16 10.75
CA ALA A 278 -10.74 22.72 11.05
C ALA A 278 -11.46 23.20 9.77
N VAL A 279 -10.76 23.82 8.84
CA VAL A 279 -11.31 24.23 7.53
C VAL A 279 -11.74 22.99 6.73
N LEU A 280 -10.89 21.96 6.66
CA LEU A 280 -11.25 20.69 6.00
C LEU A 280 -12.47 20.04 6.63
N MET A 281 -12.55 20.03 7.97
CA MET A 281 -13.73 19.53 8.68
C MET A 281 -14.98 20.36 8.37
N GLN A 282 -14.84 21.70 8.28
CA GLN A 282 -15.93 22.60 7.93
C GLN A 282 -16.42 22.37 6.48
N GLU A 283 -15.51 22.28 5.52
CA GLU A 283 -15.82 21.98 4.11
C GLU A 283 -16.50 20.61 3.98
N LEU A 284 -15.99 19.61 4.70
CA LEU A 284 -16.57 18.28 4.71
C LEU A 284 -17.95 18.24 5.38
N THR A 285 -18.20 19.05 6.41
CA THR A 285 -19.55 19.22 6.96
C THR A 285 -20.49 19.92 5.99
N ALA A 286 -20.04 20.97 5.30
CA ALA A 286 -20.84 21.65 4.28
C ALA A 286 -21.23 20.70 3.14
N ILE A 287 -20.27 19.91 2.62
CA ILE A 287 -20.56 18.90 1.58
C ILE A 287 -21.53 17.83 2.10
N ARG A 288 -21.46 17.45 3.38
CA ARG A 288 -22.42 16.49 3.97
C ARG A 288 -23.82 17.07 4.07
N GLU A 289 -23.95 18.36 4.39
CA GLU A 289 -25.21 19.10 4.43
C GLU A 289 -25.79 19.24 3.01
N ASP A 290 -25.01 19.70 2.04
CA ASP A 290 -25.42 19.79 0.62
C ASP A 290 -25.87 18.43 0.08
N ARG A 291 -25.14 17.36 0.42
CA ARG A 291 -25.53 15.99 0.02
C ARG A 291 -26.85 15.55 0.67
N ALA A 292 -27.11 15.96 1.92
CA ALA A 292 -28.37 15.66 2.59
C ALA A 292 -29.53 16.46 1.97
N GLU A 293 -29.29 17.73 1.62
CA GLU A 293 -30.26 18.59 0.94
C GLU A 293 -30.60 18.06 -0.46
N LEU A 294 -29.59 17.69 -1.26
CA LEU A 294 -29.79 17.07 -2.57
C LEU A 294 -30.59 15.76 -2.47
N ARG A 295 -30.33 14.93 -1.46
CA ARG A 295 -31.12 13.70 -1.23
C ARG A 295 -32.58 14.01 -0.93
N ALA A 296 -32.84 15.03 -0.11
CA ALA A 296 -34.21 15.46 0.18
C ALA A 296 -34.91 16.01 -1.09
N GLN A 297 -34.18 16.76 -1.92
CA GLN A 297 -34.71 17.28 -3.18
C GLN A 297 -35.03 16.17 -4.17
N VAL A 298 -34.15 15.16 -4.33
CA VAL A 298 -34.42 13.98 -5.16
C VAL A 298 -35.68 13.26 -4.69
N TYR A 299 -35.83 13.04 -3.39
CA TYR A 299 -37.02 12.40 -2.83
C TYR A 299 -38.32 13.16 -3.15
N LEU A 300 -38.30 14.50 -3.02
CA LEU A 300 -39.47 15.33 -3.37
C LEU A 300 -39.78 15.28 -4.86
N LEU A 301 -38.76 15.34 -5.72
CA LEU A 301 -38.92 15.26 -7.17
C LEU A 301 -39.44 13.89 -7.62
N GLU A 302 -38.97 12.79 -7.02
CA GLU A 302 -39.48 11.45 -7.28
C GLU A 302 -40.95 11.32 -6.87
N ARG A 303 -41.34 11.94 -5.75
CA ARG A 303 -42.74 12.01 -5.32
C ARG A 303 -43.62 12.84 -6.27
N GLU A 304 -43.11 13.96 -6.77
CA GLU A 304 -43.84 14.77 -7.75
C GLU A 304 -43.97 14.04 -9.10
N LYS A 305 -42.89 13.38 -9.56
CA LYS A 305 -42.89 12.55 -10.76
C LYS A 305 -43.97 11.47 -10.69
N THR A 306 -43.99 10.67 -9.62
CA THR A 306 -45.00 9.62 -9.43
C THR A 306 -46.42 10.18 -9.36
N GLY A 307 -46.61 11.35 -8.73
CA GLY A 307 -47.89 12.05 -8.72
C GLY A 307 -48.34 12.50 -10.13
N LEU A 308 -47.42 13.01 -10.95
CA LEU A 308 -47.69 13.38 -12.34
C LEU A 308 -47.98 12.15 -13.21
N GLU A 309 -47.24 11.06 -13.04
CA GLU A 309 -47.47 9.80 -13.75
C GLU A 309 -48.88 9.27 -13.50
N LEU A 310 -49.36 9.30 -12.25
CA LEU A 310 -50.75 8.91 -11.92
C LEU A 310 -51.79 9.82 -12.57
N ARG A 311 -51.53 11.13 -12.65
CA ARG A 311 -52.42 12.09 -13.32
C ARG A 311 -52.48 11.83 -14.83
N VAL A 312 -51.34 11.56 -15.46
CA VAL A 312 -51.28 11.18 -16.88
C VAL A 312 -52.09 9.91 -17.10
N GLY A 313 -51.87 8.86 -16.30
CA GLY A 313 -52.64 7.61 -16.42
C GLY A 313 -54.16 7.80 -16.21
N THR A 314 -54.57 8.74 -15.35
CA THR A 314 -55.99 9.08 -15.17
C THR A 314 -56.57 9.76 -16.41
N CYS A 315 -55.85 10.73 -16.99
CA CYS A 315 -56.24 11.40 -18.23
C CYS A 315 -56.32 10.43 -19.41
N GLU A 316 -55.36 9.50 -19.52
CA GLU A 316 -55.36 8.44 -20.53
C GLU A 316 -56.56 7.51 -20.39
N ALA A 317 -56.89 7.08 -19.15
CA ALA A 317 -58.06 6.27 -18.89
C ALA A 317 -59.37 7.00 -19.23
N GLN A 318 -59.45 8.31 -18.94
CA GLN A 318 -60.58 9.15 -19.28
C GLN A 318 -60.71 9.33 -20.81
N ALA A 319 -59.60 9.56 -21.51
CA ALA A 319 -59.58 9.64 -22.97
C ALA A 319 -60.05 8.32 -23.61
N ALA A 320 -59.57 7.17 -23.11
CA ALA A 320 -60.02 5.86 -23.56
C ALA A 320 -61.53 5.63 -23.32
N ALA A 321 -62.06 6.09 -22.18
CA ALA A 321 -63.50 6.03 -21.92
C ALA A 321 -64.31 6.89 -22.90
N TYR A 322 -63.86 8.12 -23.19
CA TYR A 322 -64.51 8.98 -24.19
C TYR A 322 -64.49 8.35 -25.58
N ILE A 323 -63.37 7.76 -26.00
CA ILE A 323 -63.27 7.03 -27.27
C ILE A 323 -64.30 5.90 -27.33
N ALA A 324 -64.39 5.07 -26.28
CA ALA A 324 -65.37 3.99 -26.20
C ALA A 324 -66.82 4.51 -26.28
N THR A 325 -67.14 5.63 -25.62
CA THR A 325 -68.48 6.24 -25.72
C THR A 325 -68.78 6.75 -27.12
N ILE A 326 -67.80 7.36 -27.80
CA ILE A 326 -67.95 7.83 -29.17
C ILE A 326 -68.21 6.64 -30.10
N ASP A 327 -67.48 5.54 -29.94
CA ASP A 327 -67.66 4.35 -30.76
C ASP A 327 -68.99 3.66 -30.50
N HIS A 328 -69.47 3.64 -29.25
CA HIS A 328 -70.81 3.17 -28.92
C HIS A 328 -71.91 4.02 -29.61
N LEU A 329 -71.81 5.35 -29.54
CA LEU A 329 -72.76 6.26 -30.19
C LEU A 329 -72.74 6.13 -31.72
N LYS A 330 -71.55 5.97 -32.33
CA LYS A 330 -71.42 5.68 -33.76
C LYS A 330 -72.12 4.37 -34.13
N SER A 331 -71.96 3.32 -33.32
CA SER A 331 -72.65 2.04 -33.52
C SER A 331 -74.17 2.19 -33.42
N GLN A 332 -74.70 2.88 -32.41
CA GLN A 332 -76.14 3.15 -32.30
C GLN A 332 -76.69 3.97 -33.48
N LEU A 333 -75.93 4.95 -33.97
CA LEU A 333 -76.30 5.73 -35.15
C LEU A 333 -76.34 4.86 -36.41
N ASN A 334 -75.38 3.95 -36.56
CA ASN A 334 -75.35 2.99 -37.67
C ASN A 334 -76.51 1.99 -37.57
N GLU A 335 -76.83 1.50 -36.37
CA GLU A 335 -78.00 0.65 -36.12
C GLU A 335 -79.30 1.38 -36.48
N SER A 336 -79.45 2.63 -36.04
CA SER A 336 -80.62 3.48 -36.35
C SER A 336 -80.75 3.82 -37.83
N LYS A 337 -79.62 3.94 -38.56
CA LYS A 337 -79.60 4.06 -40.02
C LYS A 337 -79.92 2.75 -40.74
N SER A 338 -79.61 1.62 -40.11
CA SER A 338 -79.87 0.28 -40.65
C SER A 338 -81.25 -0.27 -40.30
N SER A 339 -81.96 0.32 -39.33
CA SER A 339 -83.38 0.07 -39.06
C SER A 339 -84.25 0.92 -40.01
N PRO A 340 -84.94 0.32 -40.99
CA PRO A 340 -85.82 1.08 -41.88
C PRO A 340 -87.04 1.57 -41.10
N SER A 341 -87.21 2.90 -41.08
CA SER A 341 -88.51 3.53 -40.91
C SER A 341 -89.47 3.00 -41.98
N LYS A 342 -90.36 2.08 -41.61
CA LYS A 342 -91.60 1.87 -42.37
C LYS A 342 -92.71 2.70 -41.74
N PRO A 343 -93.33 3.63 -42.48
CA PRO A 343 -94.64 4.18 -42.14
C PRO A 343 -95.69 3.06 -42.15
N GLN A 344 -96.60 3.10 -41.16
CA GLN A 344 -97.98 2.58 -41.29
C GLN A 344 -98.57 3.06 -42.63
N GLU A 345 -99.36 2.33 -43.42
CA GLU A 345 -100.28 1.22 -43.20
C GLU A 345 -100.62 0.66 -44.59
N SER A 346 -100.86 -0.66 -44.72
CA SER A 346 -102.04 -1.27 -45.38
C SER A 346 -101.79 -2.69 -45.93
N VAL A 347 -102.60 -3.60 -45.38
CA VAL A 347 -103.19 -4.84 -45.94
C VAL A 347 -102.30 -6.08 -46.17
N GLU A 348 -102.56 -7.07 -45.29
CA GLU A 348 -102.67 -8.54 -45.47
C GLU A 348 -101.54 -9.31 -46.21
N ASP A 349 -100.94 -10.31 -45.54
CA ASP A 349 -101.20 -11.73 -45.83
C ASP A 349 -100.24 -12.66 -45.04
N SER A 350 -100.85 -13.75 -44.57
CA SER A 350 -100.45 -14.96 -43.88
C SER A 350 -98.99 -15.48 -43.98
N GLY A 351 -98.47 -15.98 -42.85
CA GLY A 351 -97.72 -17.26 -42.85
C GLY A 351 -96.19 -17.25 -42.67
N ALA A 352 -95.59 -16.29 -41.94
CA ALA A 352 -94.13 -16.30 -41.70
C ALA A 352 -93.68 -15.83 -40.30
N GLU A 353 -94.55 -15.80 -39.28
CA GLU A 353 -94.22 -15.17 -37.99
C GLU A 353 -93.36 -16.02 -37.03
N THR A 354 -93.20 -17.33 -37.27
CA THR A 354 -92.38 -18.17 -36.37
C THR A 354 -90.88 -18.05 -36.66
N CYS A 355 -90.48 -17.78 -37.91
CA CYS A 355 -89.06 -17.73 -38.30
C CYS A 355 -88.41 -16.35 -38.09
N SER A 356 -89.20 -15.27 -38.00
CA SER A 356 -88.70 -13.92 -37.67
C SER A 356 -88.56 -13.72 -36.16
N SER A 357 -89.49 -14.28 -35.36
CA SER A 357 -89.48 -14.15 -33.90
C SER A 357 -88.25 -14.82 -33.26
N GLU A 358 -87.88 -16.02 -33.73
CA GLU A 358 -86.68 -16.72 -33.25
C GLU A 358 -85.39 -15.99 -33.64
N ALA A 359 -85.31 -15.47 -34.87
CA ALA A 359 -84.14 -14.72 -35.34
C ALA A 359 -83.96 -13.39 -34.60
N GLU A 360 -85.05 -12.69 -34.28
CA GLU A 360 -85.01 -11.49 -33.43
C GLU A 360 -84.69 -11.84 -31.97
N SER A 361 -85.19 -12.96 -31.44
CA SER A 361 -84.88 -13.45 -30.10
C SER A 361 -83.38 -13.75 -29.96
N LEU A 362 -82.80 -14.47 -30.92
CA LEU A 362 -81.37 -14.79 -30.96
C LEU A 362 -80.49 -13.53 -31.08
N ARG A 363 -80.95 -12.51 -31.83
CA ARG A 363 -80.25 -11.22 -31.90
C ARG A 363 -80.28 -10.48 -30.56
N ARG A 364 -81.43 -10.45 -29.88
CA ARG A 364 -81.55 -9.86 -28.52
C ARG A 364 -80.68 -10.62 -27.53
N GLU A 365 -80.63 -11.95 -27.61
CA GLU A 365 -79.77 -12.80 -26.78
C GLU A 365 -78.28 -12.51 -27.02
N SER A 366 -77.85 -12.41 -28.27
CA SER A 366 -76.47 -12.07 -28.61
C SER A 366 -76.08 -10.66 -28.14
N GLN A 367 -76.99 -9.69 -28.23
CA GLN A 367 -76.76 -8.33 -27.72
C GLN A 367 -76.67 -8.31 -26.19
N LEU A 368 -77.52 -9.06 -25.50
CA LEU A 368 -77.45 -9.22 -24.05
C LEU A 368 -76.14 -9.88 -23.62
N LYS A 369 -75.67 -10.89 -24.35
CA LYS A 369 -74.40 -11.56 -24.09
C LYS A 369 -73.21 -10.61 -24.22
N ASN A 370 -73.13 -9.85 -25.33
CA ASN A 370 -72.08 -8.85 -25.50
C ASN A 370 -72.11 -7.79 -24.40
N ARG A 371 -73.31 -7.36 -23.98
CA ARG A 371 -73.46 -6.39 -22.89
C ARG A 371 -73.06 -6.94 -21.53
N ILE A 372 -73.28 -8.23 -21.28
CA ILE A 372 -72.78 -8.93 -20.08
C ILE A 372 -71.25 -8.98 -20.12
N ASP A 373 -70.65 -9.33 -21.27
CA ASP A 373 -69.20 -9.40 -21.43
C ASP A 373 -68.54 -8.02 -21.18
N ASP A 374 -69.12 -6.94 -21.71
CA ASP A 374 -68.66 -5.56 -21.45
C ASP A 374 -68.82 -5.17 -19.96
N LEU A 375 -69.91 -5.58 -19.31
CA LEU A 375 -70.12 -5.33 -17.88
C LEU A 375 -69.14 -6.12 -17.01
N VAL A 376 -68.79 -7.34 -17.39
CA VAL A 376 -67.76 -8.13 -16.71
C VAL A 376 -66.39 -7.48 -16.89
N ALA A 377 -66.02 -7.07 -18.11
CA ALA A 377 -64.75 -6.40 -18.36
C ALA A 377 -64.61 -5.06 -17.59
N THR A 378 -65.70 -4.30 -17.49
CA THR A 378 -65.71 -3.06 -16.69
C THR A 378 -65.64 -3.34 -15.20
N LEU A 379 -66.34 -4.34 -14.68
CA LEU A 379 -66.23 -4.78 -13.28
C LEU A 379 -64.80 -5.25 -12.96
N GLU A 380 -64.17 -6.06 -13.80
CA GLU A 380 -62.79 -6.49 -13.62
C GLU A 380 -61.82 -5.30 -13.56
N LYS A 381 -62.01 -4.30 -14.43
CA LYS A 381 -61.18 -3.09 -14.43
C LYS A 381 -61.38 -2.26 -13.17
N VAL A 382 -62.62 -2.12 -12.69
CA VAL A 382 -62.93 -1.42 -11.43
C VAL A 382 -62.35 -2.17 -10.23
N THR A 383 -62.45 -3.51 -10.21
CA THR A 383 -61.86 -4.35 -9.16
C THR A 383 -60.35 -4.20 -9.11
N LYS A 384 -59.65 -4.30 -10.25
CA LYS A 384 -58.20 -4.07 -10.33
C LYS A 384 -57.81 -2.67 -9.85
N ASN A 385 -58.58 -1.65 -10.20
CA ASN A 385 -58.34 -0.28 -9.73
C ASN A 385 -58.56 -0.15 -8.21
N SER A 386 -59.55 -0.85 -7.65
CA SER A 386 -59.81 -0.88 -6.21
C SER A 386 -58.69 -1.60 -5.43
N GLU A 387 -58.17 -2.70 -5.98
CA GLU A 387 -57.04 -3.45 -5.42
C GLU A 387 -55.75 -2.62 -5.42
N ALA A 388 -55.45 -1.94 -6.53
CA ALA A 388 -54.29 -1.06 -6.63
C ALA A 388 -54.35 0.08 -5.60
N ARG A 389 -55.53 0.70 -5.41
CA ARG A 389 -55.73 1.70 -4.34
C ARG A 389 -55.54 1.12 -2.95
N HIS A 390 -55.99 -0.12 -2.72
CA HIS A 390 -55.80 -0.77 -1.43
C HIS A 390 -54.33 -1.09 -1.14
N GLN A 391 -53.58 -1.58 -2.14
CA GLN A 391 -52.14 -1.79 -2.03
C GLN A 391 -51.38 -0.50 -1.73
N GLN A 392 -51.67 0.58 -2.47
CA GLN A 392 -51.07 1.89 -2.22
C GLN A 392 -51.38 2.41 -0.81
N SER A 393 -52.60 2.21 -0.32
CA SER A 393 -52.94 2.57 1.06
C SER A 393 -52.20 1.73 2.10
N GLN A 394 -51.94 0.44 1.85
CA GLN A 394 -51.15 -0.41 2.74
C GLN A 394 -49.68 0.01 2.76
N GLU A 395 -49.10 0.33 1.60
CA GLU A 395 -47.74 0.86 1.48
C GLU A 395 -47.59 2.16 2.26
N PHE A 396 -48.54 3.11 2.12
CA PHE A 396 -48.56 4.36 2.88
C PHE A 396 -48.57 4.13 4.40
N ILE A 397 -49.37 3.18 4.88
CA ILE A 397 -49.38 2.80 6.31
C ILE A 397 -48.03 2.19 6.71
N SER A 398 -47.42 1.38 5.84
CA SER A 398 -46.13 0.76 6.11
C SER A 398 -45.01 1.80 6.24
N ASP A 399 -45.03 2.83 5.41
CA ASP A 399 -44.00 3.88 5.41
C ASP A 399 -44.21 4.86 6.56
N LEU A 400 -45.46 5.19 6.90
CA LEU A 400 -45.77 5.92 8.14
C LEU A 400 -45.29 5.18 9.40
N LYS A 401 -45.39 3.85 9.42
CA LYS A 401 -44.87 3.02 10.52
C LYS A 401 -43.35 2.99 10.56
N LYS A 402 -42.67 2.99 9.41
CA LYS A 402 -41.20 3.07 9.34
C LYS A 402 -40.69 4.44 9.77
N ALA A 403 -41.39 5.52 9.40
CA ALA A 403 -41.00 6.90 9.74
C ALA A 403 -41.24 7.27 11.21
N ASN A 404 -42.13 6.57 11.92
CA ASN A 404 -42.40 6.77 13.35
C ASN A 404 -41.65 5.79 14.28
N ARG A 405 -40.77 4.95 13.75
CA ARG A 405 -39.77 4.20 14.53
C ARG A 405 -38.45 4.96 14.48
#